data_AF-A0A2K3J5E1-F1
#
_entry.id   AF-A0A2K3J5E1-F1
#
_cell.length_a   1.000
_cell.length_b   1.000
_cell.length_c   1.000
_cell.angle_alpha   90.00
_cell.angle_beta   90.00
_cell.angle_gamma   90.00
#
_symmetry.space_group_name_H-M   'P 1'
#
loop_
_entity.id
_entity.type
_entity.pdbx_description
1 polymer ?
#
loop_
_entity_poly.entity_id
_entity_poly.type
_entity_poly.pdbx_seq_one_letter_code
_entity_poly.pdbx_strand_id
1 'polypeptide(L)'
;MDISEIFAENSVLILTGIFIAFISSIIYRVAPTGFVSGGKYRTKEGAILIYLFSAVILGFCTPLLYVFSDLIIINLSVLSIFGLLIFLANFIINQSVPSWKHTSPKTLLIYFFSIILIVIGFIVKLNLIFF
;
A
#
# COMPACT_ATOMS: atom_id res chain seq x y z
N MET A 1 27.13 -1.25 10.82
CA MET A 1 25.96 -1.04 9.96
C MET A 1 26.16 0.32 9.33
N ASP A 2 26.30 0.32 8.01
CA ASP A 2 26.55 1.55 7.26
C ASP A 2 25.24 2.36 7.14
N ILE A 3 25.34 3.67 6.91
CA ILE A 3 24.15 4.55 6.82
C ILE A 3 23.24 4.11 5.65
N SER A 4 23.85 3.62 4.58
CA SER A 4 23.17 3.06 3.42
C SER A 4 22.34 1.82 3.75
N GLU A 5 22.89 0.91 4.57
CA GLU A 5 22.20 -0.31 5.01
C GLU A 5 20.99 0.03 5.89
N ILE A 6 21.16 0.97 6.83
CA ILE A 6 20.07 1.48 7.69
C ILE A 6 18.95 2.05 6.82
N PHE A 7 19.27 2.84 5.80
CA PHE A 7 18.26 3.46 4.96
C PHE A 7 17.52 2.43 4.08
N ALA A 8 18.23 1.42 3.57
CA ALA A 8 17.66 0.35 2.78
C ALA A 8 16.67 -0.50 3.60
N GLU A 9 17.09 -0.99 4.78
CA GLU A 9 16.24 -1.79 5.66
C GLU A 9 14.97 -1.04 6.09
N ASN A 10 15.13 0.24 6.49
CA ASN A 10 13.98 1.06 6.87
C ASN A 10 13.01 1.28 5.69
N SER A 11 13.52 1.42 4.47
CA SER A 11 12.69 1.58 3.27
C SER A 11 11.86 0.32 2.99
N VAL A 12 12.47 -0.87 3.14
CA VAL A 12 11.77 -2.16 3.00
C VAL A 12 10.68 -2.31 4.07
N LEU A 13 11.00 -1.98 5.31
CA LEU A 13 10.05 -1.99 6.44
C LEU A 13 8.86 -1.07 6.20
N ILE A 14 9.11 0.17 5.76
CA ILE A 14 8.06 1.15 5.45
C ILE A 14 7.14 0.62 4.35
N LEU A 15 7.71 0.13 3.25
CA LEU A 15 6.92 -0.39 2.13
C LEU A 15 6.11 -1.64 2.54
N THR A 16 6.68 -2.52 3.36
CA THR A 16 5.99 -3.68 3.93
C THR A 16 4.79 -3.24 4.77
N GLY A 17 4.97 -2.26 5.64
CA GLY A 17 3.89 -1.68 6.45
C GLY A 17 2.77 -1.09 5.60
N ILE A 18 3.11 -0.43 4.49
CA ILE A 18 2.13 0.11 3.53
C ILE A 18 1.35 -1.01 2.84
N PHE A 19 1.99 -2.10 2.42
CA PHE A 19 1.28 -3.25 1.84
C PHE A 19 0.35 -3.91 2.85
N ILE A 20 0.78 -4.07 4.11
CA ILE A 20 -0.07 -4.60 5.18
C ILE A 20 -1.29 -3.69 5.38
N ALA A 21 -1.09 -2.37 5.46
CA ALA A 21 -2.17 -1.40 5.58
C ALA A 21 -3.12 -1.45 4.37
N PHE A 22 -2.58 -1.57 3.16
CA PHE A 22 -3.36 -1.71 1.93
C PHE A 22 -4.24 -2.97 1.96
N ILE A 23 -3.67 -4.15 2.25
CA ILE A 23 -4.42 -5.41 2.32
C ILE A 23 -5.46 -5.35 3.44
N SER A 24 -5.07 -4.84 4.62
CA SER A 24 -6.00 -4.64 5.73
C SER A 24 -7.19 -3.76 5.35
N SER A 25 -6.97 -2.69 4.57
CA SER A 25 -8.03 -1.77 4.13
C SER A 25 -9.07 -2.42 3.22
N ILE A 26 -8.72 -3.53 2.56
CA ILE A 26 -9.64 -4.33 1.73
C ILE A 26 -10.53 -5.21 2.63
N ILE A 27 -9.99 -5.71 3.74
CA ILE A 27 -10.70 -6.62 4.65
C ILE A 27 -11.68 -5.84 5.54
N TYR A 28 -11.21 -4.74 6.12
CA TYR A 28 -12.00 -3.89 7.01
C TYR A 28 -11.51 -2.45 7.02
N ARG A 29 -12.37 -1.55 7.49
CA ARG A 29 -12.00 -0.17 7.83
C ARG A 29 -12.57 0.24 9.19
N VAL A 30 -11.83 1.07 9.90
CA VAL A 30 -12.28 1.70 11.14
C VAL A 30 -12.77 3.11 10.79
N ALA A 31 -14.07 3.33 10.88
CA ALA A 31 -14.69 4.63 10.67
C ALA A 31 -14.98 5.30 12.03
N PRO A 32 -15.19 6.64 12.08
CA PRO A 32 -15.53 7.34 13.32
C PRO A 32 -16.76 6.78 14.04
N THR A 33 -17.69 6.21 13.27
CA THR A 33 -18.96 5.65 13.74
C THR A 33 -18.90 4.15 14.05
N GLY A 34 -17.77 3.47 13.79
CA GLY A 34 -17.59 2.06 14.11
C GLY A 34 -16.77 1.25 13.10
N PHE A 35 -16.75 -0.06 13.29
CA PHE A 35 -16.01 -1.01 12.46
C PHE A 35 -16.84 -1.47 11.26
N VAL A 36 -16.28 -1.40 10.05
CA VAL A 36 -16.96 -1.74 8.80
C VAL A 36 -16.17 -2.82 8.07
N SER A 37 -16.85 -3.87 7.60
CA SER A 37 -16.26 -4.90 6.74
C SER A 37 -17.28 -5.42 5.74
N GLY A 38 -16.88 -5.52 4.47
CA GLY A 38 -17.80 -5.86 3.36
C GLY A 38 -18.92 -4.82 3.16
N GLY A 39 -18.64 -3.55 3.43
CA GLY A 39 -19.59 -2.44 3.29
C GLY A 39 -20.64 -2.33 4.41
N LYS A 40 -20.61 -3.20 5.43
CA LYS A 40 -21.57 -3.19 6.55
C LYS A 40 -20.88 -2.94 7.89
N TYR A 41 -21.54 -2.22 8.77
CA TYR A 41 -21.12 -2.10 10.18
C TYR A 41 -21.19 -3.46 10.88
N ARG A 42 -20.26 -3.71 11.78
CA ARG A 42 -20.16 -4.97 12.53
C ARG A 42 -20.40 -4.72 14.01
N THR A 43 -20.96 -5.72 14.68
CA THR A 43 -21.02 -5.74 16.16
C THR A 43 -19.61 -5.83 16.73
N LYS A 44 -19.46 -5.52 18.02
CA LYS A 44 -18.17 -5.53 18.70
C LYS A 44 -17.49 -6.90 18.60
N GLU A 45 -18.25 -7.98 18.81
CA GLU A 45 -17.77 -9.36 18.76
C GLU A 45 -17.33 -9.73 17.33
N GLY A 46 -18.13 -9.34 16.33
CA GLY A 46 -17.78 -9.56 14.93
C GLY A 46 -16.55 -8.77 14.49
N ALA A 47 -16.40 -7.52 14.96
CA ALA A 47 -15.24 -6.70 14.69
C ALA A 47 -13.96 -7.30 15.29
N ILE A 48 -14.00 -7.80 16.53
CA ILE A 48 -12.87 -8.48 17.18
C ILE A 48 -12.48 -9.72 16.39
N LEU A 49 -13.45 -10.54 15.97
CA LEU A 49 -13.17 -11.77 15.22
C LEU A 49 -12.51 -11.45 13.88
N ILE A 50 -13.05 -10.49 13.12
CA ILE A 50 -12.47 -10.05 11.84
C ILE A 50 -11.06 -9.49 12.04
N TYR A 51 -10.86 -8.65 13.06
CA TYR A 51 -9.55 -8.08 13.37
C TYR A 51 -8.52 -9.17 13.69
N LEU A 52 -8.84 -10.10 14.61
CA LEU A 52 -7.94 -11.18 15.00
C LEU A 52 -7.61 -12.09 13.81
N PHE A 53 -8.61 -12.49 13.04
CA PHE A 53 -8.40 -13.30 11.84
C PHE A 53 -7.50 -12.58 10.83
N SER A 54 -7.73 -11.28 10.60
CA SER A 54 -6.91 -10.47 9.70
C SER A 54 -5.47 -10.37 10.22
N ALA A 55 -5.28 -10.16 11.52
CA ALA A 55 -3.95 -10.07 12.14
C ALA A 55 -3.18 -11.39 11.99
N VAL A 56 -3.84 -12.54 12.16
CA VAL A 56 -3.21 -13.86 11.97
C VAL A 56 -2.79 -14.05 10.51
N ILE A 57 -3.69 -13.81 9.55
CA ILE A 57 -3.37 -13.95 8.13
C ILE A 57 -2.25 -13.00 7.72
N LEU A 58 -2.36 -11.72 8.09
CA LEU A 58 -1.35 -10.73 7.74
C LEU A 58 -0.01 -11.04 8.42
N GLY A 59 -0.01 -11.60 9.63
CA GLY A 59 1.19 -12.12 10.29
C GLY A 59 1.88 -13.19 9.45
N PHE A 60 1.14 -14.17 8.92
CA PHE A 60 1.69 -15.18 8.01
C PHE A 60 2.14 -14.60 6.67
N CYS A 61 1.47 -13.58 6.15
CA CYS A 61 1.86 -12.92 4.90
C CYS A 61 3.04 -11.95 5.04
N THR A 62 3.35 -11.48 6.25
CA THR A 62 4.35 -10.42 6.48
C THR A 62 5.74 -10.79 5.92
N PRO A 63 6.29 -12.00 6.13
CA PRO A 63 7.59 -12.37 5.54
C PRO A 63 7.59 -12.32 4.01
N LEU A 64 6.49 -12.73 3.38
CA LEU A 64 6.35 -12.66 1.92
C LEU A 64 6.30 -11.20 1.43
N LEU A 65 5.56 -10.35 2.14
CA LEU A 65 5.49 -8.92 1.83
C LEU A 65 6.83 -8.22 2.05
N TYR A 66 7.61 -8.65 3.04
CA TYR A 66 8.95 -8.14 3.28
C TYR A 66 9.88 -8.46 2.11
N VAL A 67 9.95 -9.72 1.69
CA VAL A 67 10.76 -10.14 0.53
C VAL A 67 10.29 -9.44 -0.74
N PHE A 68 8.99 -9.30 -0.94
CA PHE A 68 8.45 -8.57 -2.09
C PHE A 68 8.81 -7.07 -2.06
N SER A 69 8.78 -6.45 -0.88
CA SER A 69 9.19 -5.06 -0.70
C SER A 69 10.68 -4.87 -0.97
N ASP A 70 11.53 -5.79 -0.51
CA ASP A 70 12.96 -5.79 -0.78
C ASP A 70 13.23 -5.87 -2.30
N LEU A 71 12.55 -6.80 -2.99
CA LEU A 71 12.62 -6.90 -4.44
C LEU A 71 12.18 -5.61 -5.14
N ILE A 72 11.15 -4.93 -4.65
CA ILE A 72 10.71 -3.64 -5.21
C ILE A 72 11.80 -2.57 -5.02
N ILE A 73 12.34 -2.42 -3.82
CA ILE A 73 13.32 -1.38 -3.51
C ILE A 73 14.60 -1.57 -4.35
N ILE A 74 15.05 -2.81 -4.53
CA ILE A 74 16.27 -3.11 -5.29
C ILE A 74 16.06 -2.94 -6.81
N ASN A 75 14.91 -3.39 -7.32
CA ASN A 75 14.72 -3.52 -8.77
C ASN A 75 14.03 -2.31 -9.42
N LEU A 76 13.19 -1.56 -8.67
CA LEU A 76 12.48 -0.42 -9.21
C LEU A 76 13.28 0.88 -9.03
N SER A 77 13.08 1.82 -9.95
CA SER A 77 13.62 3.16 -9.76
C SER A 77 12.83 3.91 -8.68
N VAL A 78 13.47 4.91 -8.09
CA VAL A 78 12.88 5.79 -7.07
C VAL A 78 11.57 6.42 -7.58
N LEU A 79 11.50 6.79 -8.87
CA LEU A 79 10.28 7.34 -9.48
C LEU A 79 9.12 6.34 -9.44
N SER A 80 9.37 5.06 -9.77
CA SER A 80 8.33 4.04 -9.72
C SER A 80 7.87 3.76 -8.29
N ILE A 81 8.79 3.81 -7.32
CA ILE A 81 8.47 3.66 -5.90
C ILE A 81 7.56 4.80 -5.45
N PHE A 82 7.88 6.05 -5.79
CA PHE A 82 7.00 7.20 -5.49
C PHE A 82 5.62 7.06 -6.13
N GLY A 83 5.56 6.64 -7.40
CA GLY A 83 4.28 6.39 -8.07
C GLY A 83 3.45 5.32 -7.35
N LEU A 84 4.09 4.23 -6.90
CA LEU A 84 3.43 3.16 -6.15
C LEU A 84 2.93 3.64 -4.78
N LEU A 85 3.71 4.45 -4.06
CA LEU A 85 3.31 5.04 -2.79
C LEU A 85 2.08 5.94 -2.94
N ILE A 86 2.05 6.82 -3.95
CA ILE A 86 0.90 7.70 -4.21
C ILE A 86 -0.33 6.86 -4.56
N PHE A 87 -0.17 5.83 -5.40
CA PHE A 87 -1.26 4.93 -5.77
C PHE A 87 -1.87 4.25 -4.55
N LEU A 88 -1.05 3.60 -3.71
CA LEU A 88 -1.50 2.88 -2.53
C LEU A 88 -2.12 3.81 -1.49
N ALA A 89 -1.49 4.95 -1.23
CA ALA A 89 -2.00 5.94 -0.28
C ALA A 89 -3.37 6.47 -0.73
N ASN A 90 -3.51 6.87 -1.99
CA ASN A 90 -4.78 7.33 -2.54
C ASN A 90 -5.86 6.25 -2.44
N PHE A 91 -5.51 4.98 -2.69
CA PHE A 91 -6.45 3.88 -2.52
C PHE A 91 -6.93 3.72 -1.08
N ILE A 92 -5.99 3.62 -0.13
CA ILE A 92 -6.30 3.45 1.30
C ILE A 92 -7.18 4.60 1.80
N ILE A 93 -6.87 5.84 1.41
CA ILE A 93 -7.63 7.03 1.82
C ILE A 93 -9.05 6.98 1.26
N ASN A 94 -9.23 6.68 -0.03
CA ASN A 94 -10.58 6.62 -0.62
C ASN A 94 -11.42 5.50 -0.01
N GLN A 95 -10.81 4.35 0.34
CA GLN A 95 -11.53 3.30 1.06
C GLN A 95 -11.92 3.72 2.48
N SER A 96 -11.07 4.51 3.13
CA SER A 96 -11.25 4.93 4.53
C SER A 96 -12.31 6.04 4.68
N VAL A 97 -12.49 6.89 3.66
CA VAL A 97 -13.41 8.04 3.72
C VAL A 97 -14.68 7.75 2.88
N PRO A 98 -15.82 7.41 3.51
CA PRO A 98 -17.02 6.97 2.78
C PRO A 98 -17.63 8.01 1.85
N SER A 99 -17.41 9.30 2.12
CA SER A 99 -17.94 10.40 1.32
C SER A 99 -17.12 10.70 0.07
N TRP A 100 -15.91 10.14 -0.05
CA TRP A 100 -15.02 10.41 -1.18
C TRP A 100 -15.32 9.46 -2.33
N LYS A 101 -15.62 10.04 -3.50
CA LYS A 101 -15.91 9.28 -4.72
C LYS A 101 -14.61 8.84 -5.38
N HIS A 102 -14.37 7.53 -5.45
CA HIS A 102 -13.24 6.93 -6.17
C HIS A 102 -13.15 7.37 -7.64
N THR A 103 -14.29 7.67 -8.25
CA THR A 103 -14.43 8.05 -9.68
C THR A 103 -14.47 9.55 -9.90
N SER A 104 -14.20 10.37 -8.87
CA SER A 104 -14.13 11.81 -9.08
C SER A 104 -12.98 12.15 -10.04
N PRO A 105 -13.10 13.16 -10.92
CA PRO A 105 -12.04 13.52 -11.85
C PRO A 105 -10.70 13.80 -11.16
N LYS A 106 -10.73 14.38 -9.96
CA LYS A 106 -9.52 14.64 -9.15
C LYS A 106 -8.85 13.34 -8.71
N THR A 107 -9.63 12.39 -8.20
CA THR A 107 -9.11 11.09 -7.76
C THR A 107 -8.53 10.30 -8.93
N LEU A 108 -9.19 10.31 -10.09
CA LEU A 108 -8.71 9.66 -11.30
C LEU A 108 -7.41 10.29 -11.80
N LEU A 109 -7.26 11.62 -11.72
CA LEU A 109 -6.03 12.31 -12.10
C LEU A 109 -4.86 11.88 -11.19
N ILE A 110 -5.08 11.73 -9.89
CA ILE A 110 -4.05 11.22 -8.96
C ILE A 110 -3.62 9.80 -9.34
N TYR A 111 -4.56 8.90 -9.61
CA TYR A 111 -4.22 7.54 -10.06
C TYR A 111 -3.47 7.54 -11.39
N PHE A 112 -3.92 8.35 -12.34
CA PHE A 112 -3.29 8.47 -13.65
C PHE A 112 -1.84 8.98 -13.53
N PHE A 113 -1.62 10.03 -12.74
CA PHE A 113 -0.29 10.56 -12.46
C PHE A 113 0.61 9.51 -11.77
N SER A 114 0.05 8.76 -10.82
CA SER A 114 0.77 7.68 -10.13
C SER A 114 1.23 6.59 -11.11
N ILE A 115 0.34 6.18 -12.03
CA ILE A 115 0.66 5.21 -13.09
C ILE A 115 1.74 5.75 -14.02
N ILE A 116 1.66 7.02 -14.43
CA ILE A 116 2.70 7.65 -15.25
C ILE A 116 4.06 7.57 -14.57
N LEU A 117 4.15 7.90 -13.28
CA LEU A 117 5.41 7.81 -12.53
C LEU A 117 5.96 6.37 -12.48
N ILE A 118 5.08 5.38 -12.29
CA ILE A 118 5.44 3.97 -12.32
C ILE A 118 6.05 3.59 -13.68
N VAL A 119 5.37 3.94 -14.77
CA VAL A 119 5.80 3.61 -16.13
C VAL A 119 7.09 4.33 -16.51
N ILE A 120 7.18 5.65 -16.27
CA ILE A 120 8.40 6.43 -16.55
C ILE A 120 9.57 5.85 -15.77
N GLY A 121 9.39 5.56 -14.48
CA GLY A 121 10.44 5.00 -13.67
C GLY A 121 10.90 3.62 -14.16
N PHE A 122 10.01 2.82 -14.74
CA PHE A 122 10.35 1.53 -15.35
C PHE A 122 11.15 1.71 -16.65
N ILE A 123 10.73 2.64 -17.52
CA ILE A 123 11.43 2.98 -18.76
C ILE A 123 12.83 3.51 -18.48
N VAL A 124 12.98 4.40 -17.50
CA VAL A 124 14.29 4.97 -17.11
C VAL A 124 15.24 3.86 -16.63
N LYS A 125 14.73 2.93 -15.80
CA LYS A 125 15.54 1.80 -15.32
C LYS A 125 15.98 0.88 -16.45
N LEU A 126 15.08 0.57 -17.40
CA LEU A 126 15.42 -0.21 -18.59
C LEU A 126 16.51 0.48 -19.43
N ASN A 127 16.36 1.77 -19.72
CA ASN A 127 17.36 2.51 -20.50
C ASN A 127 18.73 2.54 -19.82
N LEU A 128 18.79 2.60 -18.48
CA LEU A 128 20.05 2.52 -17.73
C LEU A 128 20.70 1.11 -17.72
N ILE A 129 19.97 0.06 -18.10
CA ILE A 129 20.51 -1.31 -18.20
C ILE A 129 21.08 -1.57 -19.60
N PHE A 130 20.56 -0.89 -20.63
CA PHE A 130 20.96 -1.07 -22.04
C PHE A 130 22.09 -0.13 -22.50
N PHE A 131 22.57 0.77 -21.64
CA PHE A 131 23.73 1.65 -21.85
C PHE A 131 24.77 1.41 -20.76
#